data_AF-T0VAB7-F1
#
_entry.id   AF-T0VAB7-F1
#
_cell.length_a   1.000
_cell.length_b   1.000
_cell.length_c   1.000
_cell.angle_alpha   90.00
_cell.angle_beta   90.00
_cell.angle_gamma   90.00
#
_symmetry.space_group_name_H-M   'P 1'
#
loop_
_entity.id
_entity.type
_entity.pdbx_description
1 polymer ?
#
loop_
_entity_poly.entity_id
_entity_poly.type
_entity_poly.pdbx_seq_one_letter_code
_entity_poly.pdbx_strand_id
1 'polypeptide(L)'
;MKLINTTNSHAALVKSQLASTDALLVEVYSAGNTDVVFTQAPTHYELLISNKHRAIRETEVELIREFFLKRKIDLQNIDQSAIKTLYSDKLIEISFPITK
;
A
#
# COMPACT_ATOMS: atom_id res chain seq x y z
N MET A 1 0.33 -12.65 -11.22
CA MET A 1 1.48 -12.26 -10.38
C MET A 1 1.13 -12.53 -8.92
N LYS A 2 2.07 -12.99 -8.08
CA LYS A 2 1.82 -13.29 -6.66
C LYS A 2 2.47 -12.23 -5.80
N LEU A 3 1.74 -11.68 -4.82
CA LEU A 3 2.32 -10.84 -3.78
C LEU A 3 2.97 -11.70 -2.69
N ILE A 4 4.21 -11.39 -2.36
CA ILE A 4 5.00 -12.05 -1.32
C ILE A 4 5.25 -11.04 -0.22
N ASN A 5 4.89 -11.37 1.03
CA ASN A 5 5.22 -10.53 2.17
C ASN A 5 6.73 -10.61 2.45
N THR A 6 7.40 -9.47 2.39
CA THR A 6 8.84 -9.30 2.59
C THR A 6 9.13 -8.32 3.74
N THR A 7 8.16 -8.09 4.64
CA THR A 7 8.26 -7.16 5.79
C THR A 7 9.50 -7.43 6.64
N ASN A 8 9.81 -8.70 6.91
CA ASN A 8 10.97 -9.08 7.70
C ASN A 8 12.31 -8.65 7.08
N SER A 9 12.38 -8.53 5.75
CA SER A 9 13.58 -8.06 5.05
C SER A 9 13.71 -6.54 5.04
N HIS A 10 12.69 -5.81 5.52
CA HIS A 10 12.61 -4.35 5.53
C HIS A 10 12.50 -3.77 6.94
N ALA A 11 13.08 -4.45 7.94
CA ALA A 11 12.93 -4.11 9.35
C ALA A 11 13.30 -2.66 9.69
N ALA A 12 14.33 -2.09 9.05
CA ALA A 12 14.73 -0.70 9.26
C ALA A 12 13.65 0.29 8.78
N LEU A 13 13.09 0.06 7.58
CA LEU A 13 12.00 0.87 7.03
C LEU A 13 10.76 0.78 7.92
N VAL A 14 10.35 -0.44 8.29
CA VAL A 14 9.18 -0.70 9.14
C VAL A 14 9.32 0.04 10.47
N LYS A 15 10.45 -0.10 11.16
CA LYS A 15 10.72 0.61 12.42
C LYS A 15 10.68 2.12 12.25
N SER A 16 11.29 2.65 11.19
CA SER A 16 11.30 4.09 10.93
C SER A 16 9.89 4.64 10.70
N GLN A 17 9.05 3.93 9.94
CA GLN A 17 7.69 4.35 9.68
C GLN A 17 6.85 4.33 10.97
N LEU A 18 6.86 3.22 11.71
CA LEU A 18 6.15 3.10 12.98
C LEU A 18 6.59 4.13 14.04
N ALA A 19 7.84 4.58 14.00
CA ALA A 19 8.37 5.54 14.96
C ALA A 19 8.16 7.01 14.55
N SER A 20 7.93 7.29 13.28
CA SER A 20 7.92 8.67 12.74
C SER A 20 6.61 9.07 12.07
N THR A 21 5.66 8.15 11.89
CA THR A 21 4.34 8.43 11.32
C THR A 21 3.23 7.98 12.27
N ASP A 22 1.97 8.24 11.90
CA ASP A 22 0.78 7.78 12.63
C ASP A 22 0.39 6.32 12.28
N ALA A 23 1.24 5.61 11.53
CA ALA A 23 1.00 4.22 11.16
C ALA A 23 1.06 3.30 12.40
N LEU A 24 0.03 2.49 12.57
CA LEU A 24 -0.04 1.43 13.57
C LEU A 24 0.47 0.09 13.04
N LEU A 25 0.37 -0.12 11.72
CA LEU A 25 0.88 -1.29 11.01
C LEU A 25 1.59 -0.85 9.74
N VAL A 26 2.74 -1.45 9.48
CA VAL A 26 3.52 -1.27 8.26
C VAL A 26 3.93 -2.64 7.75
N GLU A 27 3.51 -2.98 6.53
CA GLU A 27 3.87 -4.22 5.86
C GLU A 27 4.50 -3.91 4.50
N VAL A 28 5.47 -4.72 4.10
CA VAL A 28 6.15 -4.60 2.81
C VAL A 28 5.93 -5.87 2.01
N TYR A 29 5.57 -5.70 0.76
CA TYR A 29 5.29 -6.79 -0.18
C TYR A 29 6.10 -6.59 -1.46
N SER A 30 6.51 -7.72 -2.05
CA SER A 30 7.09 -7.76 -3.38
C SER A 30 6.09 -8.35 -4.36
N ALA A 31 5.94 -7.67 -5.49
CA ALA A 31 5.15 -8.05 -6.65
C ALA A 31 6.11 -8.19 -7.85
N GLY A 32 7.02 -9.16 -7.78
CA GLY A 32 8.12 -9.29 -8.74
C GLY A 32 9.15 -8.17 -8.52
N ASN A 33 9.30 -7.27 -9.48
CA ASN A 33 10.24 -6.14 -9.41
C ASN A 33 9.60 -4.85 -8.87
N THR A 34 8.33 -4.93 -8.48
CA THR A 34 7.56 -3.82 -7.92
C THR A 34 7.46 -4.03 -6.41
N ASP A 35 7.80 -2.99 -5.66
CA ASP A 35 7.72 -2.97 -4.20
C ASP A 35 6.41 -2.30 -3.79
N VAL A 36 5.70 -2.89 -2.84
CA VAL A 36 4.45 -2.37 -2.29
C VAL A 36 4.61 -2.18 -0.79
N VAL A 37 4.40 -0.96 -0.32
CA VAL A 37 4.33 -0.65 1.11
C VAL A 37 2.86 -0.42 1.46
N PHE A 38 2.37 -1.17 2.44
CA PHE A 38 1.03 -1.04 2.98
C PHE A 38 1.12 -0.50 4.39
N THR A 39 0.37 0.56 4.68
CA THR A 39 0.27 1.11 6.03
C THR A 39 -1.17 1.25 6.47
N GLN A 40 -1.40 1.05 7.76
CA GLN A 40 -2.68 1.32 8.40
C GLN A 40 -2.46 2.34 9.51
N ALA A 41 -3.24 3.41 9.47
CA ALA A 41 -3.33 4.44 10.49
C ALA A 41 -4.77 4.50 11.04
N PRO A 42 -5.02 5.25 12.13
CA PRO A 42 -6.37 5.35 12.71
C PRO A 42 -7.41 5.95 11.76
N THR A 43 -6.98 6.77 10.79
CA THR A 43 -7.87 7.56 9.92
C THR A 43 -7.85 7.12 8.47
N HIS A 44 -6.90 6.27 8.07
CA HIS A 44 -6.71 5.90 6.67
C HIS A 44 -5.84 4.64 6.53
N TYR A 45 -5.93 3.99 5.38
CA TYR A 45 -4.93 3.05 4.89
C TYR A 45 -4.19 3.70 3.72
N GLU A 46 -2.89 3.47 3.61
CA GLU A 46 -2.13 3.83 2.41
C GLU A 46 -1.54 2.59 1.74
N LEU A 47 -1.43 2.70 0.43
CA LEU A 47 -0.75 1.73 -0.41
C LEU A 47 0.18 2.47 -1.37
N LEU A 48 1.48 2.32 -1.16
CA LEU A 48 2.52 2.87 -2.03
C LEU A 48 3.07 1.75 -2.90
N ILE A 49 2.90 1.88 -4.21
CA ILE A 49 3.43 0.96 -5.23
C ILE A 49 4.56 1.67 -5.94
N SER A 50 5.76 1.10 -5.89
CA SER A 50 6.93 1.70 -6.52
C SER A 50 7.70 0.70 -7.35
N ASN A 51 8.32 1.17 -8.43
CA ASN A 51 9.21 0.34 -9.23
C ASN A 51 10.45 1.14 -9.64
N LYS A 52 11.63 0.64 -9.28
CA LYS A 52 12.90 1.36 -9.51
C LYS A 52 13.27 1.44 -11.00
N HIS A 53 12.84 0.47 -11.80
CA HIS A 53 13.33 0.25 -13.15
C HIS A 53 12.39 0.76 -14.24
N ARG A 54 11.07 0.67 -14.04
CA ARG A 54 10.07 0.99 -15.08
C ARG A 54 8.83 1.64 -14.50
N ALA A 55 8.03 2.25 -15.37
CA ALA A 55 6.66 2.62 -15.04
C ALA A 55 5.83 1.38 -14.65
N ILE A 56 4.92 1.58 -13.70
CA ILE A 56 4.03 0.54 -13.20
C ILE A 56 2.83 0.45 -14.16
N ARG A 57 2.46 -0.77 -14.55
CA ARG A 57 1.33 -0.98 -15.47
C ARG A 57 0.03 -0.88 -14.70
N GLU A 58 -1.01 -0.34 -15.31
CA GLU A 58 -2.33 -0.21 -14.68
C GLU A 58 -2.92 -1.55 -14.23
N THR A 59 -2.78 -2.60 -15.05
CA THR A 59 -3.18 -3.97 -14.68
C THR A 59 -2.46 -4.51 -13.45
N GLU A 60 -1.24 -4.04 -13.19
CA GLU A 60 -0.47 -4.41 -12.01
C GLU A 60 -1.03 -3.71 -10.76
N VAL A 61 -1.38 -2.44 -10.90
CA VAL A 61 -2.00 -1.61 -9.84
C VAL A 61 -3.34 -2.20 -9.42
N GLU A 62 -4.18 -2.59 -10.39
CA GLU A 62 -5.50 -3.19 -10.15
C GLU A 62 -5.37 -4.50 -9.37
N LEU A 63 -4.49 -5.40 -9.81
CA LEU A 63 -4.25 -6.68 -9.11
C LEU A 63 -3.75 -6.49 -7.67
N ILE A 64 -2.85 -5.52 -7.46
CA ILE A 64 -2.36 -5.19 -6.12
C ILE A 64 -3.51 -4.61 -5.29
N ARG A 65 -4.25 -3.64 -5.82
CA ARG A 65 -5.38 -2.99 -5.14
C ARG A 65 -6.44 -4.01 -4.71
N GLU A 66 -6.87 -4.88 -5.62
CA GLU A 66 -7.85 -5.93 -5.34
C GLU A 66 -7.39 -6.90 -4.24
N PHE A 67 -6.09 -7.25 -4.25
CA PHE A 67 -5.53 -8.12 -3.21
C PHE A 67 -5.67 -7.50 -1.81
N PHE A 68 -5.35 -6.22 -1.65
CA PHE A 68 -5.45 -5.53 -0.36
C PHE A 68 -6.91 -5.25 0.04
N LEU A 69 -7.76 -4.83 -0.91
CA LEU A 69 -9.20 -4.64 -0.67
C LEU A 69 -9.88 -5.93 -0.19
N LYS A 70 -9.45 -7.09 -0.71
CA LYS A 70 -10.07 -8.38 -0.35
C LYS A 70 -9.53 -8.98 0.96
N ARG A 71 -8.28 -8.69 1.32
CA ARG A 71 -7.57 -9.44 2.39
C ARG A 71 -7.14 -8.60 3.59
N LYS A 72 -7.03 -7.28 3.46
CA LYS A 72 -6.34 -6.44 4.43
C LYS A 72 -7.11 -5.18 4.81
N ILE A 73 -7.89 -4.61 3.89
CA ILE A 73 -8.69 -3.42 4.13
C ILE A 73 -10.10 -3.86 4.51
N ASP A 74 -10.63 -3.29 5.58
CA ASP A 74 -12.02 -3.49 5.97
C ASP A 74 -12.93 -2.55 5.18
N LEU A 75 -13.65 -3.13 4.20
CA LEU A 75 -14.53 -2.38 3.29
C LEU A 75 -15.70 -1.69 4.00
N GLN A 76 -16.07 -2.11 5.21
CA GLN A 76 -17.17 -1.50 5.97
C GLN A 76 -16.74 -0.20 6.63
N ASN A 77 -15.44 -0.04 6.87
CA ASN A 77 -14.88 1.09 7.62
C ASN A 77 -14.23 2.14 6.71
N ILE A 78 -14.26 1.97 5.38
CA ILE A 78 -13.66 2.94 4.46
C ILE A 78 -14.73 3.79 3.75
N ASP A 79 -14.39 5.05 3.51
CA ASP A 79 -15.15 5.91 2.62
C ASP A 79 -14.74 5.63 1.17
N GLN A 80 -15.50 4.76 0.50
CA GLN A 80 -15.23 4.37 -0.88
C GLN A 80 -15.32 5.54 -1.87
N SER A 81 -16.09 6.58 -1.55
CA SER A 81 -16.24 7.76 -2.40
C SER A 81 -15.03 8.70 -2.33
N ALA A 82 -14.27 8.62 -1.24
CA ALA A 82 -13.10 9.45 -0.98
C ALA A 82 -11.76 8.76 -1.29
N ILE A 83 -11.76 7.55 -1.86
CA ILE A 83 -10.53 6.87 -2.27
C ILE A 83 -9.81 7.72 -3.32
N LYS A 84 -8.53 7.99 -3.07
CA LYS A 84 -7.70 8.80 -3.95
C LYS A 84 -6.56 7.98 -4.50
N THR A 85 -6.29 8.12 -5.79
CA THR A 85 -5.10 7.54 -6.43
C THR A 85 -4.27 8.64 -7.06
N LEU A 86 -2.99 8.70 -6.70
CA LEU A 86 -2.02 9.62 -7.29
C LEU A 86 -1.04 8.82 -8.14
N TYR A 87 -0.89 9.22 -9.40
CA TYR A 87 0.03 8.61 -10.35
C TYR A 87 1.24 9.50 -10.54
N SER A 88 2.42 8.95 -10.28
CA SER A 88 3.72 9.49 -10.65
C SER A 88 4.46 8.51 -11.55
N ASP A 89 5.58 8.91 -12.16
CA ASP A 89 6.33 8.11 -13.14
C ASP A 89 6.64 6.68 -12.66
N LYS A 90 7.15 6.55 -11.43
CA LYS A 90 7.60 5.28 -10.84
C LYS A 90 6.98 4.96 -9.49
N LEU A 91 5.96 5.73 -9.11
CA LEU A 91 5.32 5.67 -7.82
C LEU A 91 3.82 5.89 -8.00
N ILE A 92 3.02 5.04 -7.39
CA ILE A 92 1.58 5.17 -7.34
C ILE A 92 1.19 5.09 -5.88
N GLU A 93 0.37 6.04 -5.45
CA GLU A 93 -0.12 6.12 -4.08
C GLU A 93 -1.64 5.96 -4.11
N ILE A 94 -2.16 5.08 -3.26
CA ILE A 94 -3.60 4.88 -3.09
C ILE A 94 -3.96 5.06 -1.62
N SER A 95 -4.78 6.07 -1.36
CA SER A 95 -5.25 6.42 -0.02
C SER A 95 -6.68 5.95 0.16
N PHE A 96 -6.95 5.25 1.26
CA PHE A 96 -8.27 4.75 1.64
C PHE A 96 -8.68 5.38 2.98
N PRO A 97 -9.44 6.49 2.97
CA PRO A 97 -9.90 7.13 4.19
C PRO A 97 -10.86 6.22 4.98
N ILE A 98 -10.74 6.21 6.30
CA ILE A 98 -11.63 5.48 7.21
C ILE A 98 -12.80 6.40 7.61
N THR A 99 -14.03 5.91 7.49
CA THR A 99 -15.23 6.61 7.99
C THR A 99 -15.21 6.65 9.52
N LYS A 100 -15.35 7.86 10.07
CA LYS A 100 -15.51 8.08 11.52
C LYS A 100 -16.90 7.69 12.02
#